data_AF-A0A3Q3CW45-F1
#
_entry.id   AF-A0A3Q3CW45-F1
#
_cell.length_a   1.000
_cell.length_b   1.000
_cell.length_c   1.000
_cell.angle_alpha   90.00
_cell.angle_beta   90.00
_cell.angle_gamma   90.00
#
_symmetry.space_group_name_H-M   'P 1'
#
loop_
_entity.id
_entity.type
_entity.pdbx_description
1 polymer ?
#
loop_
_entity_poly.entity_id
_entity_poly.type
_entity_poly.pdbx_seq_one_letter_code
_entity_poly.pdbx_strand_id
1 'polypeptide(L)'
;MPESSAHIMEEEVETFAFQAEIAQLMSLIINTFYSNKEIFLRELISNSSDALDKIRYESLTDPTKLESCKDLKIEIRPDLHARTLTLLDTGIGMTKADLINNLGTIAKSGTKAFMEALQAGADISMIGQFGVGFYSAYLVEKTREKEVDLEEGEKEEEVEKEAAEDKDKPKIEDVGSDEDEDTKDGKNKRKKKVKEKYIDAQELNKTKPIWTRNPDDITNEEYGEFYKSLTNDWEDHLAVKDYVSRMKDNQKHIYYITGETKDQVANSAFVERLRKAGLEVIYMIEPIDEYCVQQLKEYDGKNLVSVTKEGLELPEDEEEKKKQEELKTKFEDLCKIMKDILDKKIEKVVVSNRLVASPCCIVTSTYGWTANMERIMKSQALRDNSTLGYMTAKKHLEINPSHPIIETLREKAEADKNDKAVKDLVILLFETALLSSGFTLEDPQTHANRIYRMIKLGLGMYVFSFKHSGSS
;
A
#
# COMPACT_ATOMS: atom_id res chain seq x y z
N MET A 1 13.96 7.72 -92.49
CA MET A 1 13.89 7.02 -91.19
C MET A 1 12.46 7.12 -90.70
N PRO A 2 11.69 6.02 -90.63
CA PRO A 2 10.41 6.02 -89.94
C PRO A 2 10.62 5.58 -88.47
N GLU A 3 9.95 6.25 -87.55
CA GLU A 3 9.90 5.91 -86.13
C GLU A 3 9.21 4.56 -85.94
N SER A 4 9.91 3.61 -85.29
CA SER A 4 9.31 2.35 -84.87
C SER A 4 8.48 2.57 -83.61
N SER A 5 7.16 2.46 -83.74
CA SER A 5 6.25 2.34 -82.59
C SER A 5 6.59 1.05 -81.84
N ALA A 6 7.19 1.17 -80.65
CA ALA A 6 7.38 0.05 -79.75
C ALA A 6 6.00 -0.44 -79.27
N HIS A 7 5.59 -1.62 -79.74
CA HIS A 7 4.50 -2.36 -79.12
C HIS A 7 4.97 -2.84 -77.75
N ILE A 8 4.49 -2.19 -76.69
CA ILE A 8 4.57 -2.74 -75.33
C ILE A 8 3.57 -3.89 -75.31
N MET A 9 4.05 -5.12 -75.24
CA MET A 9 3.22 -6.28 -74.90
C MET A 9 2.87 -6.16 -73.42
N GLU A 10 1.58 -5.98 -73.09
CA GLU A 10 1.12 -6.18 -71.72
C GLU A 10 1.24 -7.67 -71.39
N GLU A 11 2.08 -8.01 -70.41
CA GLU A 11 2.17 -9.35 -69.86
C GLU A 11 0.86 -9.69 -69.13
N GLU A 12 0.32 -10.90 -69.34
CA GLU A 12 -0.86 -11.39 -68.62
C GLU A 12 -0.55 -11.49 -67.13
N VAL A 13 -1.22 -10.66 -66.33
CA VAL A 13 -1.09 -10.68 -64.88
C VAL A 13 -1.93 -11.83 -64.33
N GLU A 14 -1.27 -12.91 -63.93
CA GLU A 14 -1.91 -14.02 -63.21
C GLU A 14 -2.11 -13.66 -61.74
N THR A 15 -3.34 -13.83 -61.25
CA THR A 15 -3.70 -13.58 -59.85
C THR A 15 -3.93 -14.92 -59.15
N PHE A 16 -3.20 -15.15 -58.06
CA PHE A 16 -3.36 -16.32 -57.20
C PHE A 16 -3.89 -15.91 -55.83
N ALA A 17 -4.71 -16.78 -55.23
CA ALA A 17 -5.11 -16.62 -53.84
C ALA A 17 -3.97 -17.06 -52.90
N PHE A 18 -3.86 -16.41 -51.74
CA PHE A 18 -2.96 -16.87 -50.68
C PHE A 18 -3.34 -18.27 -50.21
N GLN A 19 -2.34 -19.13 -50.05
CA GLN A 19 -2.47 -20.47 -49.48
C GLN A 19 -1.75 -20.53 -48.13
N ALA A 20 -2.24 -21.37 -47.22
CA ALA A 20 -1.64 -21.58 -45.90
C ALA A 20 -1.57 -23.07 -45.55
N GLU A 21 -0.43 -23.51 -45.00
CA GLU A 21 -0.21 -24.88 -44.56
C GLU A 21 -0.66 -25.06 -43.10
N ILE A 22 -1.79 -25.74 -42.91
CA ILE A 22 -2.48 -25.84 -41.61
C ILE A 22 -1.60 -26.50 -40.54
N ALA A 23 -0.85 -27.55 -40.89
CA ALA A 23 -0.01 -28.28 -39.93
C ALA A 23 1.08 -27.40 -39.33
N GLN A 24 1.78 -26.61 -40.16
CA GLN A 24 2.80 -25.66 -39.69
C GLN A 24 2.17 -24.49 -38.94
N LEU A 25 1.03 -23.98 -39.42
CA LEU A 25 0.33 -22.87 -38.78
C LEU A 25 -0.14 -23.23 -37.36
N MET A 26 -0.66 -24.44 -37.16
CA MET A 26 -1.03 -24.95 -35.83
C MET A 26 0.18 -25.03 -34.90
N SER A 27 1.30 -25.56 -35.38
CA SER A 27 2.55 -25.61 -34.61
C SER A 27 3.04 -24.21 -34.23
N LEU A 28 2.91 -23.23 -35.12
CA LEU A 28 3.29 -21.84 -34.87
C LEU A 28 2.41 -21.20 -33.78
N ILE A 29 1.09 -21.36 -33.88
CA ILE A 29 0.13 -20.84 -32.90
C ILE A 29 0.41 -21.40 -31.50
N ILE A 30 0.68 -22.71 -31.40
CA ILE A 30 0.92 -23.38 -30.12
C ILE A 30 2.32 -23.04 -29.58
N ASN A 31 3.36 -23.10 -30.39
CA ASN A 31 4.73 -23.04 -29.88
C ASN A 31 5.35 -21.64 -29.86
N THR A 32 4.79 -20.66 -30.58
CA THR A 32 5.45 -19.35 -30.77
C THR A 32 4.59 -18.14 -30.44
N PHE A 33 3.26 -18.20 -30.55
CA PHE A 33 2.41 -17.02 -30.35
C PHE A 33 2.24 -16.64 -28.89
N TYR A 34 2.39 -17.59 -27.97
CA TYR A 34 2.22 -17.38 -26.54
C TYR A 34 3.50 -17.74 -25.77
N SER A 35 4.01 -16.79 -25.00
CA SER A 35 5.14 -17.04 -24.09
C SER A 35 4.67 -17.68 -22.77
N ASN A 36 3.51 -17.26 -22.26
CA ASN A 36 2.96 -17.75 -20.99
C ASN A 36 1.86 -18.78 -21.23
N LYS A 37 2.02 -19.97 -20.65
CA LYS A 37 1.09 -21.08 -20.87
C LYS A 37 -0.23 -20.95 -20.12
N GLU A 38 -0.26 -20.18 -19.02
CA GLU A 38 -1.47 -19.91 -18.21
C GLU A 38 -2.59 -19.23 -19.01
N ILE A 39 -2.24 -18.65 -20.17
CA ILE A 39 -3.15 -17.93 -21.05
C ILE A 39 -4.33 -18.76 -21.54
N PHE A 40 -4.18 -20.09 -21.59
CA PHE A 40 -5.23 -20.99 -22.06
C PHE A 40 -6.53 -20.83 -21.26
N LEU A 41 -6.45 -20.65 -19.93
CA LEU A 41 -7.62 -20.42 -19.09
C LEU A 41 -8.27 -19.08 -19.42
N ARG A 42 -7.48 -18.03 -19.66
CA ARG A 42 -8.00 -16.72 -20.04
C ARG A 42 -8.79 -16.81 -21.35
N GLU A 43 -8.23 -17.47 -22.37
CA GLU A 43 -8.89 -17.62 -23.67
C GLU A 43 -10.19 -18.43 -23.57
N LEU A 44 -10.17 -19.55 -22.84
CA LEU A 44 -11.35 -20.39 -22.68
C LEU A 44 -12.46 -19.71 -21.86
N ILE A 45 -12.11 -19.00 -20.79
CA ILE A 45 -13.06 -18.19 -20.00
C ILE A 45 -13.64 -17.05 -20.87
N SER A 46 -12.81 -16.39 -21.67
CA SER A 46 -13.25 -15.31 -22.57
C SER A 46 -14.26 -15.83 -23.61
N ASN A 47 -13.99 -16.98 -24.23
CA ASN A 47 -14.92 -17.61 -25.18
C ASN A 47 -16.24 -18.01 -24.51
N SER A 48 -16.16 -18.51 -23.27
CA SER A 48 -17.34 -18.87 -22.47
C SER A 48 -18.17 -17.63 -22.14
N SER A 49 -17.53 -16.50 -21.80
CA SER A 49 -18.20 -15.22 -21.56
C SER A 49 -18.92 -14.72 -22.82
N ASP A 50 -18.26 -14.77 -23.99
CA ASP A 50 -18.89 -14.40 -25.27
C ASP A 50 -20.14 -15.26 -25.56
N ALA A 51 -20.10 -16.55 -25.22
CA ALA A 51 -21.23 -17.46 -25.40
C ALA A 51 -22.40 -17.14 -24.45
N LEU A 52 -22.11 -16.72 -23.21
CA LEU A 52 -23.10 -16.25 -22.24
C LEU A 52 -23.73 -14.92 -22.69
N ASP A 53 -22.94 -13.99 -23.23
CA ASP A 53 -23.46 -12.72 -23.73
C ASP A 53 -24.33 -12.89 -24.98
N LYS A 54 -24.02 -13.87 -25.86
CA LYS A 54 -24.88 -14.22 -27.00
C LYS A 54 -26.25 -14.70 -26.56
N ILE A 55 -26.32 -15.67 -25.64
CA ILE A 55 -27.61 -16.19 -25.16
C ILE A 55 -28.37 -15.12 -24.36
N ARG A 56 -27.66 -14.29 -23.59
CA ARG A 56 -28.24 -13.15 -22.89
C ARG A 56 -28.89 -12.19 -23.88
N TYR A 57 -28.21 -11.85 -24.97
CA TYR A 57 -28.78 -10.98 -26.00
C TYR A 57 -30.00 -11.59 -26.68
N GLU A 58 -29.93 -12.86 -27.11
CA GLU A 58 -31.10 -13.53 -27.68
C GLU A 58 -32.28 -13.56 -26.71
N SER A 59 -32.01 -13.71 -25.42
CA SER A 59 -33.05 -13.71 -24.39
C SER A 59 -33.77 -12.36 -24.21
N LEU A 60 -33.15 -11.25 -24.62
CA LEU A 60 -33.79 -9.93 -24.61
C LEU A 60 -34.90 -9.83 -25.65
N THR A 61 -34.78 -10.56 -26.77
CA THR A 61 -35.79 -10.61 -27.82
C THR A 61 -36.73 -11.80 -27.68
N ASP A 62 -36.23 -12.94 -27.18
CA ASP A 62 -36.98 -14.17 -26.95
C ASP A 62 -36.64 -14.80 -25.58
N PRO A 63 -37.42 -14.49 -24.53
CA PRO A 63 -37.20 -15.04 -23.18
C PRO A 63 -37.25 -16.57 -23.09
N THR A 64 -37.87 -17.26 -24.06
CA THR A 64 -37.98 -18.73 -24.04
C THR A 64 -36.63 -19.42 -24.18
N LYS A 65 -35.63 -18.71 -24.73
CA LYS A 65 -34.25 -19.18 -24.88
C LYS A 65 -33.57 -19.55 -23.56
N LEU A 66 -34.02 -18.99 -22.44
CA LEU A 66 -33.49 -19.29 -21.10
C LEU A 66 -34.34 -20.28 -20.29
N GLU A 67 -35.40 -20.88 -20.87
CA GLU A 67 -36.24 -21.85 -20.14
C GLU A 67 -35.46 -23.11 -19.76
N SER A 68 -34.49 -23.51 -20.58
CA SER A 68 -33.64 -24.69 -20.34
C SER A 68 -32.60 -24.47 -19.24
N CYS A 69 -32.06 -23.25 -19.12
CA CYS A 69 -31.08 -22.86 -18.10
C CYS A 69 -31.11 -21.35 -17.88
N LYS A 70 -31.57 -20.92 -16.70
CA LYS A 70 -31.64 -19.49 -16.34
C LYS A 70 -30.34 -18.95 -15.73
N ASP A 71 -29.53 -19.84 -15.16
CA ASP A 71 -28.31 -19.47 -14.46
C ASP A 71 -27.16 -19.35 -15.45
N LEU A 72 -26.81 -18.12 -15.82
CA LEU A 72 -25.65 -17.83 -16.68
C LEU A 72 -24.36 -17.87 -15.86
N LYS A 73 -23.53 -18.89 -16.05
CA LYS A 73 -22.27 -19.07 -15.30
C LYS A 73 -21.24 -19.87 -16.09
N ILE A 74 -20.00 -19.80 -15.60
CA ILE A 74 -18.87 -20.62 -16.04
C ILE A 74 -18.39 -21.40 -14.82
N GLU A 75 -18.26 -22.72 -14.95
CA GLU A 75 -17.82 -23.62 -13.89
C GLU A 75 -16.50 -24.30 -14.30
N ILE A 76 -15.52 -24.27 -13.41
CA ILE A 76 -14.21 -24.90 -13.60
C ILE A 76 -14.09 -26.08 -12.64
N ARG A 77 -13.97 -27.29 -13.17
CA ARG A 77 -13.85 -28.54 -12.40
C ARG A 77 -12.51 -29.22 -12.68
N PRO A 78 -11.53 -29.11 -11.77
CA PRO A 78 -10.31 -29.89 -11.87
C PRO A 78 -10.55 -31.34 -11.40
N ASP A 79 -10.09 -32.31 -12.18
CA ASP A 79 -10.02 -33.72 -11.79
C ASP A 79 -8.56 -34.18 -11.73
N LEU A 80 -8.05 -34.31 -10.51
CA LEU A 80 -6.67 -34.74 -10.25
C LEU A 80 -6.43 -36.21 -10.60
N HIS A 81 -7.47 -37.06 -10.55
CA HIS A 81 -7.34 -38.47 -10.83
C HIS A 81 -7.26 -38.72 -12.33
N ALA A 82 -8.19 -38.12 -13.08
CA ALA A 82 -8.18 -38.18 -14.54
C ALA A 82 -7.10 -37.26 -15.16
N ARG A 83 -6.50 -36.36 -14.36
CA ARG A 83 -5.61 -35.29 -14.83
C ARG A 83 -6.25 -34.40 -15.91
N THR A 84 -7.54 -34.12 -15.74
CA THR A 84 -8.33 -33.31 -16.66
C THR A 84 -8.80 -32.03 -15.98
N LEU A 85 -9.08 -31.02 -16.79
CA LEU A 85 -9.71 -29.78 -16.36
C LEU A 85 -10.95 -29.57 -17.21
N THR A 86 -12.13 -29.65 -16.60
CA THR A 86 -13.40 -29.42 -17.29
C THR A 86 -13.81 -27.97 -17.11
N LEU A 87 -14.01 -27.26 -18.22
CA LEU A 87 -14.67 -25.97 -18.25
C LEU A 87 -16.09 -26.17 -18.78
N LEU A 88 -17.08 -25.75 -18.00
CA LEU A 88 -18.50 -25.84 -18.36
C LEU A 88 -19.08 -24.43 -18.41
N ASP A 89 -19.54 -24.01 -19.58
CA ASP A 89 -20.31 -22.78 -19.76
C ASP A 89 -21.78 -23.09 -20.01
N THR A 90 -22.66 -22.21 -19.55
CA THR A 90 -24.11 -22.29 -19.82
C THR A 90 -24.52 -21.35 -20.95
N GLY A 91 -23.62 -21.11 -21.92
CA GLY A 91 -23.83 -20.20 -23.04
C GLY A 91 -24.74 -20.77 -24.13
N ILE A 92 -24.80 -20.06 -25.26
CA ILE A 92 -25.65 -20.44 -26.42
C ILE A 92 -25.28 -21.79 -27.05
N GLY A 93 -24.05 -22.27 -26.82
CA GLY A 93 -23.52 -23.49 -27.44
C GLY A 93 -23.23 -23.32 -28.94
N MET A 94 -23.02 -24.45 -29.64
CA MET A 94 -22.72 -24.48 -31.08
C MET A 94 -23.50 -25.60 -31.76
N THR A 95 -24.00 -25.33 -32.97
CA THR A 95 -24.55 -26.39 -33.82
C THR A 95 -23.44 -27.21 -34.45
N LYS A 96 -23.77 -28.37 -35.03
CA LYS A 96 -22.80 -29.18 -35.80
C LYS A 96 -22.13 -28.37 -36.91
N ALA A 97 -22.86 -27.48 -37.57
CA ALA A 97 -22.33 -26.61 -38.60
C ALA A 97 -21.34 -25.59 -38.02
N ASP A 98 -21.64 -25.01 -36.86
CA ASP A 98 -20.76 -24.05 -36.18
C ASP A 98 -19.45 -24.69 -35.71
N LEU A 99 -19.50 -25.93 -35.21
CA LEU A 99 -18.31 -26.68 -34.83
C LEU A 99 -17.36 -26.85 -36.02
N ILE A 100 -17.88 -27.23 -37.19
CA ILE A 100 -17.07 -27.41 -38.39
C ILE A 100 -16.56 -26.05 -38.89
N ASN A 101 -17.45 -25.07 -38.99
CA ASN A 101 -17.18 -23.82 -39.68
C ASN A 101 -16.45 -22.77 -38.85
N ASN A 102 -16.55 -22.80 -37.53
CA ASN A 102 -15.93 -21.83 -36.63
C ASN A 102 -14.79 -22.49 -35.83
N LEU A 103 -15.04 -23.61 -35.16
CA LEU A 103 -14.02 -24.26 -34.33
C LEU A 103 -12.96 -25.01 -35.16
N GLY A 104 -13.37 -25.60 -36.29
CA GLY A 104 -12.48 -26.31 -37.22
C GLY A 104 -11.71 -25.41 -38.19
N THR A 105 -11.93 -24.09 -38.18
CA THR A 105 -11.32 -23.16 -39.14
C THR A 105 -10.47 -22.12 -38.43
N ILE A 106 -9.16 -22.14 -38.69
CA ILE A 106 -8.21 -21.17 -38.11
C ILE A 106 -8.55 -19.76 -38.60
N ALA A 107 -8.45 -18.78 -37.70
CA ALA A 107 -8.72 -17.37 -37.95
C ALA A 107 -10.18 -17.04 -38.32
N LYS A 108 -11.12 -17.92 -37.95
CA LYS A 108 -12.55 -17.67 -38.07
C LYS A 108 -13.21 -17.61 -36.69
N SER A 109 -13.97 -16.53 -36.45
CA SER A 109 -14.65 -16.31 -35.18
C SER A 109 -16.14 -16.12 -35.39
N GLY A 110 -16.95 -16.98 -34.74
CA GLY A 110 -18.39 -16.80 -34.67
C GLY A 110 -18.80 -15.57 -33.84
N THR A 111 -17.95 -15.10 -32.94
CA THR A 111 -18.15 -13.83 -32.20
C THR A 111 -18.07 -12.64 -33.14
N LYS A 112 -17.09 -12.63 -34.06
CA LYS A 112 -16.97 -11.56 -35.07
C LYS A 112 -18.21 -11.50 -35.97
N ALA A 113 -18.67 -12.64 -36.48
CA ALA A 113 -19.88 -12.73 -37.29
C ALA A 113 -21.13 -12.25 -36.53
N PHE A 114 -21.23 -12.57 -35.24
CA PHE A 114 -22.32 -12.10 -34.40
C PHE A 114 -22.28 -10.57 -34.22
N MET A 115 -21.11 -9.97 -33.97
CA MET A 115 -20.97 -8.51 -33.91
C MET A 115 -21.33 -7.81 -35.23
N GLU A 116 -20.99 -8.40 -36.37
CA GLU A 116 -21.38 -7.86 -37.68
C GLU A 116 -22.90 -7.90 -37.89
N ALA A 117 -23.61 -8.89 -37.32
CA ALA A 117 -25.06 -8.97 -37.35
C ALA A 117 -25.74 -7.96 -36.40
N LEU A 118 -25.05 -7.50 -35.36
CA LEU A 118 -25.56 -6.62 -34.30
C LEU A 118 -25.51 -5.11 -34.63
N GLN A 119 -25.41 -4.72 -35.91
CA GLN A 119 -25.23 -3.32 -36.35
C GLN A 119 -26.29 -2.31 -35.85
N ALA A 120 -27.36 -2.74 -35.18
CA ALA A 120 -28.38 -1.89 -34.57
C ALA A 120 -28.27 -1.84 -33.03
N GLY A 121 -27.51 -0.86 -32.51
CA GLY A 121 -27.75 -0.24 -31.19
C GLY A 121 -27.73 -1.11 -29.94
N ALA A 122 -27.17 -2.32 -29.99
CA ALA A 122 -27.08 -3.21 -28.84
C ALA A 122 -25.82 -2.93 -28.01
N ASP A 123 -25.98 -2.78 -26.69
CA ASP A 123 -24.90 -2.59 -25.73
C ASP A 123 -24.26 -3.95 -25.37
N ILE A 124 -23.43 -4.48 -26.28
CA ILE A 124 -22.75 -5.77 -26.11
C ILE A 124 -21.27 -5.60 -26.42
N SER A 125 -20.43 -6.01 -25.48
CA SER A 125 -18.97 -5.99 -25.61
C SER A 125 -18.46 -7.43 -25.67
N MET A 126 -18.04 -7.90 -26.86
CA MET A 126 -17.47 -9.24 -27.04
C MET A 126 -15.95 -9.21 -27.25
N ILE A 127 -15.27 -10.25 -26.77
CA ILE A 127 -13.80 -10.31 -26.66
C ILE A 127 -13.17 -11.05 -27.85
N GLY A 128 -13.70 -12.22 -28.22
CA GLY A 128 -13.03 -13.18 -29.10
C GLY A 128 -13.10 -12.86 -30.60
N GLN A 129 -12.30 -11.93 -31.12
CA GLN A 129 -12.38 -11.51 -32.53
C GLN A 129 -11.47 -12.28 -33.50
N PHE A 130 -10.38 -12.88 -33.01
CA PHE A 130 -9.31 -13.41 -33.86
C PHE A 130 -9.53 -14.82 -34.38
N GLY A 131 -10.31 -15.67 -33.69
CA GLY A 131 -10.55 -17.05 -34.13
C GLY A 131 -9.33 -17.98 -33.99
N VAL A 132 -8.42 -17.68 -33.05
CA VAL A 132 -7.23 -18.51 -32.74
C VAL A 132 -7.07 -18.84 -31.25
N GLY A 133 -7.78 -18.14 -30.37
CA GLY A 133 -7.64 -18.27 -28.91
C GLY A 133 -7.95 -19.68 -28.39
N PHE A 134 -8.91 -20.38 -29.00
CA PHE A 134 -9.26 -21.76 -28.62
C PHE A 134 -8.05 -22.72 -28.69
N TYR A 135 -7.22 -22.59 -29.72
CA TYR A 135 -6.05 -23.47 -29.92
C TYR A 135 -4.95 -23.26 -28.87
N SER A 136 -5.03 -22.22 -28.04
CA SER A 136 -4.14 -22.07 -26.88
C SER A 136 -4.34 -23.16 -25.82
N ALA A 137 -5.47 -23.89 -25.82
CA ALA A 137 -5.67 -25.06 -24.95
C ALA A 137 -4.58 -26.12 -25.13
N TYR A 138 -4.09 -26.30 -26.36
CA TYR A 138 -3.01 -27.24 -26.68
C TYR A 138 -1.63 -26.83 -26.12
N LEU A 139 -1.49 -25.65 -25.50
CA LEU A 139 -0.27 -25.27 -24.77
C LEU A 139 0.02 -26.16 -23.56
N VAL A 140 -1.05 -26.67 -22.95
CA VAL A 140 -1.04 -27.40 -21.67
C VAL A 140 -1.61 -28.80 -21.78
N GLU A 141 -2.47 -29.06 -22.77
CA GLU A 141 -3.01 -30.39 -23.04
C GLU A 141 -1.91 -31.30 -23.62
N LYS A 142 -1.76 -32.49 -23.03
CA LYS A 142 -0.84 -33.53 -23.51
C LYS A 142 -1.64 -34.80 -23.78
N THR A 143 -1.98 -35.05 -25.02
CA THR A 143 -2.60 -36.30 -25.44
C THR A 143 -1.50 -37.36 -25.63
N ARG A 144 -1.62 -38.52 -24.97
CA ARG A 144 -0.78 -39.69 -25.25
C ARG A 144 -1.64 -40.71 -25.99
N GLU A 145 -1.28 -41.00 -27.24
CA GLU A 145 -1.74 -42.20 -27.91
C GLU A 145 -0.92 -43.37 -27.38
N LYS A 146 -1.59 -44.36 -26.78
CA LYS A 146 -0.98 -45.64 -26.43
C LYS A 146 -1.41 -46.61 -27.53
N GLU A 147 -0.53 -46.87 -28.50
CA GLU A 147 -0.72 -48.02 -29.38
C GLU A 147 -0.61 -49.28 -28.52
N VAL A 148 -1.67 -50.09 -28.50
CA VAL A 148 -1.68 -51.41 -27.89
C VAL A 148 -1.67 -52.37 -29.06
N ASP A 149 -0.57 -53.10 -29.25
CA ASP A 149 -0.51 -54.17 -30.25
C ASP A 149 -1.49 -55.25 -29.82
N LEU A 150 -2.56 -55.43 -30.60
CA LEU A 150 -3.52 -56.52 -30.40
C LEU A 150 -2.92 -57.80 -30.99
N GLU A 151 -2.50 -58.75 -30.14
CA GLU A 151 -2.31 -60.12 -30.61
C GLU A 151 -3.70 -60.69 -30.99
N GLU A 152 -3.79 -61.31 -32.18
CA GLU A 152 -5.05 -61.82 -32.74
C GLU A 152 -5.73 -62.81 -31.78
N GLY A 153 -6.73 -62.34 -31.02
CA GLY A 153 -7.58 -63.22 -30.20
C GLY A 153 -8.23 -62.60 -28.96
N GLU A 154 -7.79 -61.44 -28.48
CA GLU A 154 -8.37 -60.83 -27.27
C GLU A 154 -9.58 -59.95 -27.57
N LYS A 155 -10.63 -60.05 -26.74
CA LYS A 155 -11.85 -59.23 -26.84
C LYS A 155 -11.65 -57.90 -26.10
N GLU A 156 -12.23 -56.83 -26.64
CA GLU A 156 -12.14 -55.44 -26.15
C GLU A 156 -12.40 -55.25 -24.64
N GLU A 157 -13.14 -56.14 -23.98
CA GLU A 157 -13.42 -56.07 -22.53
C GLU A 157 -12.23 -56.43 -21.61
N GLU A 158 -11.19 -57.14 -22.08
CA GLU A 158 -10.00 -57.44 -21.27
C GLU A 158 -9.02 -56.26 -21.20
N VAL A 159 -9.00 -55.41 -22.22
CA VAL A 159 -8.10 -54.23 -22.31
C VAL A 159 -8.48 -53.12 -21.30
N GLU A 160 -9.76 -52.95 -20.98
CA GLU A 160 -10.21 -51.99 -19.95
C GLU A 160 -9.79 -52.39 -18.54
N LYS A 161 -9.62 -53.69 -18.26
CA LYS A 161 -9.25 -54.19 -16.92
C LYS A 161 -7.76 -54.05 -16.65
N GLU A 162 -6.90 -54.27 -17.65
CA GLU A 162 -5.45 -54.07 -17.48
C GLU A 162 -5.05 -52.59 -17.34
N ALA A 163 -5.82 -51.67 -17.94
CA ALA A 163 -5.58 -50.23 -17.76
C ALA A 163 -5.96 -49.71 -16.35
N ALA A 164 -6.81 -50.43 -15.61
CA ALA A 164 -7.29 -50.06 -14.27
C ALA A 164 -6.40 -50.61 -13.13
N GLU A 165 -5.52 -51.57 -13.40
CA GLU A 165 -4.54 -52.07 -12.42
C GLU A 165 -3.17 -51.39 -12.59
N ASP A 166 -3.10 -50.09 -12.31
CA ASP A 166 -1.81 -49.48 -11.91
C ASP A 166 -1.87 -48.98 -10.47
N LYS A 167 -0.79 -49.32 -9.76
CA LYS A 167 -0.72 -49.46 -8.30
C LYS A 167 -0.62 -48.11 -7.61
N ASP A 168 -1.62 -47.80 -6.78
CA ASP A 168 -1.35 -47.24 -5.45
C ASP A 168 -2.53 -47.47 -4.50
N LYS A 169 -2.45 -48.56 -3.72
CA LYS A 169 -3.25 -48.68 -2.49
C LYS A 169 -2.69 -47.66 -1.50
N PRO A 170 -3.50 -46.78 -0.89
CA PRO A 170 -3.02 -45.94 0.19
C PRO A 170 -2.55 -46.84 1.34
N LYS A 171 -1.29 -46.68 1.74
CA LYS A 171 -0.81 -47.12 3.06
C LYS A 171 -1.65 -46.38 4.10
N ILE A 172 -2.44 -47.13 4.84
CA ILE A 172 -2.99 -46.68 6.11
C ILE A 172 -1.79 -46.57 7.05
N GLU A 173 -1.40 -45.35 7.41
CA GLU A 173 -0.59 -45.14 8.62
C GLU A 173 -1.45 -45.55 9.81
N ASP A 174 -1.02 -46.64 10.44
CA ASP A 174 -1.55 -47.13 11.70
C ASP A 174 -1.10 -46.14 12.79
N VAL A 175 -1.98 -45.21 13.15
CA VAL A 175 -1.73 -44.28 14.24
C VAL A 175 -2.17 -44.93 15.55
N GLY A 176 -1.17 -45.42 16.29
CA GLY A 176 -1.22 -45.53 17.74
C GLY A 176 -2.05 -46.68 18.31
N SER A 177 -1.38 -47.80 18.61
CA SER A 177 -1.78 -48.68 19.71
C SER A 177 -1.57 -47.95 21.03
N ASP A 178 -2.63 -47.40 21.61
CA ASP A 178 -2.72 -47.22 23.06
C ASP A 178 -3.72 -48.26 23.57
N GLU A 179 -3.16 -49.27 24.25
CA GLU A 179 -3.89 -50.21 25.09
C GLU A 179 -4.48 -49.45 26.27
N ASP A 180 -5.79 -49.51 26.45
CA ASP A 180 -6.43 -49.41 27.75
C ASP A 180 -7.76 -50.19 27.70
N GLU A 181 -7.78 -51.34 28.35
CA GLU A 181 -9.00 -52.04 28.75
C GLU A 181 -9.70 -51.22 29.84
N ASP A 182 -10.98 -50.88 29.68
CA ASP A 182 -11.98 -51.27 30.70
C ASP A 182 -13.45 -51.05 30.31
N THR A 183 -14.21 -52.13 30.55
CA THR A 183 -15.64 -52.23 30.92
C THR A 183 -16.79 -51.93 29.93
N LYS A 184 -17.71 -52.90 29.90
CA LYS A 184 -19.05 -52.93 29.28
C LYS A 184 -20.04 -52.06 30.06
N ASP A 185 -20.85 -51.25 29.38
CA ASP A 185 -22.32 -51.41 29.25
C ASP A 185 -22.98 -50.13 28.70
N GLY A 186 -23.93 -50.28 27.78
CA GLY A 186 -24.82 -49.18 27.38
C GLY A 186 -25.21 -49.19 25.90
N LYS A 187 -26.45 -49.61 25.61
CA LYS A 187 -27.11 -49.43 24.32
C LYS A 187 -27.08 -47.95 23.92
N ASN A 188 -26.20 -47.58 23.00
CA ASN A 188 -26.28 -46.32 22.29
C ASN A 188 -26.14 -46.61 20.79
N LYS A 189 -27.21 -46.38 20.01
CA LYS A 189 -27.18 -46.50 18.55
C LYS A 189 -26.09 -45.55 18.03
N ARG A 190 -24.91 -46.08 17.71
CA ARG A 190 -23.83 -45.34 17.04
C ARG A 190 -24.38 -44.83 15.71
N LYS A 191 -24.75 -43.55 15.65
CA LYS A 191 -25.03 -42.88 14.38
C LYS A 191 -23.72 -42.86 13.60
N LYS A 192 -23.66 -43.64 12.51
CA LYS A 192 -22.56 -43.57 11.54
C LYS A 192 -22.58 -42.17 10.95
N LYS A 193 -21.60 -41.33 11.28
CA LYS A 193 -21.38 -40.05 10.58
C LYS A 193 -20.79 -40.40 9.22
N VAL A 194 -21.63 -40.39 8.19
CA VAL A 194 -21.17 -40.44 6.81
C VAL A 194 -20.54 -39.08 6.52
N LYS A 195 -19.24 -39.06 6.15
CA LYS A 195 -18.62 -37.88 5.57
C LYS A 195 -19.13 -37.78 4.14
N GLU A 196 -20.12 -36.94 3.92
CA GLU A 196 -20.56 -36.60 2.57
C GLU A 196 -19.49 -35.68 1.97
N LYS A 197 -18.84 -36.12 0.88
CA LYS A 197 -17.99 -35.25 0.07
C LYS A 197 -18.95 -34.35 -0.72
N TYR A 198 -19.00 -33.06 -0.39
CA TYR A 198 -19.65 -32.06 -1.22
C TYR A 198 -18.58 -31.30 -2.01
N ILE A 199 -18.95 -30.86 -3.22
CA ILE A 199 -18.14 -29.93 -4.00
C ILE A 199 -18.49 -28.54 -3.46
N ASP A 200 -17.52 -27.86 -2.85
CA ASP A 200 -17.68 -26.48 -2.42
C ASP A 200 -17.56 -25.57 -3.65
N ALA A 201 -18.70 -25.11 -4.17
CA ALA A 201 -18.73 -24.20 -5.31
C ALA A 201 -18.37 -22.78 -4.83
N GLN A 202 -17.10 -22.42 -4.93
CA GLN A 202 -16.62 -21.09 -4.58
C GLN A 202 -16.86 -20.09 -5.73
N GLU A 203 -17.56 -18.99 -5.44
CA GLU A 203 -17.60 -17.84 -6.34
C GLU A 203 -16.23 -17.14 -6.35
N LEU A 204 -15.55 -17.15 -7.50
CA LEU A 204 -14.21 -16.57 -7.64
C LEU A 204 -14.24 -15.07 -7.97
N ASN A 205 -15.15 -14.64 -8.83
CA ASN A 205 -15.24 -13.28 -9.36
C ASN A 205 -16.15 -12.37 -8.51
N LYS A 206 -15.96 -12.38 -7.19
CA LYS A 206 -16.76 -11.56 -6.25
C LYS A 206 -16.57 -10.05 -6.46
N THR A 207 -15.38 -9.65 -6.92
CA THR A 207 -15.03 -8.26 -7.17
C THR A 207 -15.69 -7.76 -8.45
N LYS A 208 -16.66 -6.86 -8.31
CA LYS A 208 -17.41 -6.31 -9.44
C LYS A 208 -16.67 -5.11 -10.05
N PRO A 209 -16.68 -4.95 -11.39
CA PRO A 209 -16.22 -3.73 -12.03
C PRO A 209 -17.06 -2.53 -11.59
N ILE A 210 -16.45 -1.56 -10.93
CA ILE A 210 -17.15 -0.33 -10.52
C ILE A 210 -17.17 0.72 -11.64
N TRP A 211 -16.19 0.71 -12.55
CA TRP A 211 -16.05 1.71 -13.62
C TRP A 211 -17.09 1.57 -14.74
N THR A 212 -17.86 0.49 -14.76
CA THR A 212 -18.97 0.28 -15.70
C THR A 212 -20.28 0.89 -15.19
N ARG A 213 -20.32 1.33 -13.93
CA ARG A 213 -21.47 2.00 -13.31
C ARG A 213 -21.36 3.51 -13.48
N ASN A 214 -22.50 4.19 -13.34
CA ASN A 214 -22.53 5.65 -13.27
C ASN A 214 -21.78 6.14 -12.01
N PRO A 215 -20.82 7.07 -12.13
CA PRO A 215 -20.06 7.57 -10.98
C PRO A 215 -20.90 8.11 -9.82
N ASP A 216 -22.05 8.74 -10.12
CA ASP A 216 -22.94 9.30 -9.09
C ASP A 216 -23.62 8.23 -8.22
N ASP A 217 -23.68 6.99 -8.71
CA ASP A 217 -24.29 5.84 -8.02
C ASP A 217 -23.24 4.98 -7.27
N ILE A 218 -21.99 5.44 -7.19
CA ILE A 218 -20.89 4.73 -6.50
C ILE A 218 -20.60 5.42 -5.18
N THR A 219 -20.79 4.68 -4.09
CA THR A 219 -20.49 5.16 -2.74
C THR A 219 -18.98 5.06 -2.43
N ASN A 220 -18.50 5.85 -1.47
CA ASN A 220 -17.10 5.77 -1.02
C ASN A 220 -16.78 4.41 -0.40
N GLU A 221 -17.76 3.78 0.24
CA GLU A 221 -17.65 2.43 0.81
C GLU A 221 -17.40 1.39 -0.29
N GLU A 222 -18.19 1.42 -1.37
CA GLU A 222 -17.99 0.52 -2.52
C GLU A 222 -16.64 0.76 -3.21
N TYR A 223 -16.20 2.01 -3.30
CA TYR A 223 -14.88 2.35 -3.84
C TYR A 223 -13.75 1.86 -2.94
N GLY A 224 -13.90 1.98 -1.61
CA GLY A 224 -12.96 1.49 -0.61
C GLY A 224 -12.83 -0.04 -0.62
N GLU A 225 -13.96 -0.77 -0.70
CA GLU A 225 -13.95 -2.23 -0.84
C GLU A 225 -13.30 -2.69 -2.15
N PHE A 226 -13.60 -2.00 -3.26
CA PHE A 226 -12.96 -2.28 -4.54
C PHE A 226 -11.44 -2.03 -4.50
N TYR A 227 -11.00 -0.92 -3.89
CA TYR A 227 -9.59 -0.63 -3.67
C TYR A 227 -8.89 -1.75 -2.90
N LYS A 228 -9.41 -2.12 -1.71
CA LYS A 228 -8.84 -3.18 -0.87
C LYS A 228 -8.76 -4.51 -1.61
N SER A 229 -9.82 -4.88 -2.35
CA SER A 229 -9.83 -6.11 -3.15
C SER A 229 -8.82 -6.09 -4.29
N LEU A 230 -8.56 -4.94 -4.92
CA LEU A 230 -7.66 -4.81 -6.06
C LEU A 230 -6.19 -4.78 -5.63
N THR A 231 -5.88 -4.06 -4.56
CA THR A 231 -4.51 -3.83 -4.08
C THR A 231 -4.08 -4.83 -3.01
N ASN A 232 -5.01 -5.64 -2.50
CA ASN A 232 -4.81 -6.52 -1.34
C ASN A 232 -4.34 -5.74 -0.10
N ASP A 233 -4.88 -4.54 0.06
CA ASP A 233 -4.64 -3.63 1.19
C ASP A 233 -5.69 -3.84 2.29
N TRP A 234 -5.36 -3.47 3.53
CA TRP A 234 -6.27 -3.50 4.69
C TRP A 234 -6.78 -2.10 5.08
N GLU A 235 -6.16 -1.02 4.60
CA GLU A 235 -6.59 0.35 4.87
C GLU A 235 -7.49 0.91 3.77
N ASP A 236 -8.31 1.90 4.12
CA ASP A 236 -9.02 2.68 3.12
C ASP A 236 -8.04 3.57 2.36
N HIS A 237 -8.38 3.89 1.11
CA HIS A 237 -7.58 4.80 0.31
C HIS A 237 -7.47 6.17 1.01
N LEU A 238 -6.26 6.59 1.34
CA LEU A 238 -6.00 7.88 1.99
C LEU A 238 -6.31 9.04 1.03
N ALA A 239 -7.42 9.74 1.26
CA ALA A 239 -7.70 10.99 0.58
C ALA A 239 -7.15 12.18 1.38
N VAL A 240 -6.15 12.88 0.85
CA VAL A 240 -5.66 14.17 1.39
C VAL A 240 -6.78 15.24 1.45
N LYS A 241 -7.85 15.07 0.65
CA LYS A 241 -9.05 15.93 0.65
C LYS A 241 -9.78 15.99 2.00
N ASP A 242 -9.50 15.06 2.90
CA ASP A 242 -10.24 14.89 4.15
C ASP A 242 -9.74 15.82 5.28
N TYR A 243 -8.53 16.39 5.19
CA TYR A 243 -8.05 17.35 6.21
C TYR A 243 -8.74 18.71 6.08
N VAL A 244 -8.81 19.25 4.84
CA VAL A 244 -9.32 20.62 4.60
C VAL A 244 -10.80 20.73 4.97
N SER A 245 -11.59 19.68 4.74
CA SER A 245 -13.00 19.62 5.12
C SER A 245 -13.23 19.65 6.63
N ARG A 246 -12.24 19.25 7.44
CA ARG A 246 -12.28 19.23 8.91
C ARG A 246 -11.57 20.41 9.58
N MET A 247 -10.96 21.31 8.81
CA MET A 247 -10.32 22.49 9.36
C MET A 247 -11.33 23.36 10.12
N LYS A 248 -10.91 23.95 11.23
CA LYS A 248 -11.74 24.93 11.94
C LYS A 248 -11.89 26.21 11.12
N ASP A 249 -12.99 26.95 11.32
CA ASP A 249 -13.25 28.21 10.60
C ASP A 249 -12.14 29.26 10.78
N ASN A 250 -11.50 29.29 11.96
CA ASN A 250 -10.40 30.18 12.27
C ASN A 250 -9.02 29.63 11.88
N GLN A 251 -8.94 28.44 11.30
CA GLN A 251 -7.70 27.79 10.90
C GLN A 251 -7.27 28.22 9.49
N LYS A 252 -6.13 28.90 9.40
CA LYS A 252 -5.58 29.40 8.14
C LYS A 252 -4.62 28.43 7.45
N HIS A 253 -4.02 27.51 8.19
CA HIS A 253 -2.90 26.70 7.74
C HIS A 253 -3.12 25.22 8.03
N ILE A 254 -2.54 24.36 7.18
CA ILE A 254 -2.46 22.91 7.42
C ILE A 254 -1.23 22.66 8.28
N TYR A 255 -1.43 22.14 9.48
CA TYR A 255 -0.33 21.88 10.41
C TYR A 255 0.21 20.46 10.21
N TYR A 256 1.53 20.34 10.13
CA TYR A 256 2.18 19.04 10.02
C TYR A 256 3.45 18.94 10.88
N ILE A 257 3.82 17.70 11.24
CA ILE A 257 5.07 17.36 11.89
C ILE A 257 5.72 16.18 11.19
N THR A 258 7.02 16.28 10.97
CA THR A 258 7.86 15.21 10.42
C THR A 258 8.67 14.55 11.53
N GLY A 259 8.88 13.24 11.47
CA GLY A 259 9.70 12.51 12.44
C GLY A 259 10.02 11.09 11.99
N GLU A 260 10.51 10.26 12.92
CA GLU A 260 10.91 8.88 12.63
C GLU A 260 9.75 7.89 12.78
N THR A 261 8.91 8.10 13.79
CA THR A 261 7.82 7.19 14.13
C THR A 261 6.58 7.97 14.53
N LYS A 262 5.40 7.36 14.37
CA LYS A 262 4.13 7.92 14.77
C LYS A 262 4.11 8.27 16.26
N ASP A 263 4.61 7.39 17.10
CA ASP A 263 4.64 7.61 18.56
C ASP A 263 5.55 8.77 18.97
N GLN A 264 6.68 8.95 18.30
CA GLN A 264 7.59 10.07 18.56
C GLN A 264 6.90 11.40 18.26
N VAL A 265 6.30 11.55 17.07
CA VAL A 265 5.67 12.81 16.67
C VAL A 265 4.37 13.07 17.44
N ALA A 266 3.62 12.02 17.76
CA ALA A 266 2.39 12.13 18.56
C ALA A 266 2.68 12.57 20.00
N ASN A 267 3.82 12.20 20.57
CA ASN A 267 4.23 12.60 21.92
C ASN A 267 5.15 13.84 21.95
N SER A 268 5.36 14.49 20.79
CA SER A 268 6.22 15.66 20.70
C SER A 268 5.64 16.89 21.41
N ALA A 269 6.52 17.68 22.02
CA ALA A 269 6.17 18.97 22.63
C ALA A 269 5.52 19.93 21.62
N PHE A 270 5.89 19.84 20.34
CA PHE A 270 5.39 20.72 19.29
C PHE A 270 3.90 20.57 19.01
N VAL A 271 3.28 19.43 19.37
CA VAL A 271 1.85 19.15 19.11
C VAL A 271 0.98 19.26 20.37
N GLU A 272 1.55 19.57 21.53
CA GLU A 272 0.82 19.68 22.80
C GLU A 272 -0.28 20.76 22.74
N ARG A 273 0.09 22.00 22.38
CA ARG A 273 -0.86 23.12 22.31
C ARG A 273 -1.87 22.93 21.19
N LEU A 274 -1.46 22.42 20.03
CA LEU A 274 -2.37 22.18 18.90
C LEU A 274 -3.45 21.18 19.29
N ARG A 275 -3.08 20.07 19.94
CA ARG A 275 -4.04 19.09 20.46
C ARG A 275 -4.96 19.69 21.51
N LYS A 276 -4.42 20.49 22.44
CA LYS A 276 -5.23 21.18 23.46
C LYS A 276 -6.22 22.17 22.85
N ALA A 277 -5.83 22.83 21.76
CA ALA A 277 -6.68 23.71 20.97
C ALA A 277 -7.62 22.94 20.01
N GLY A 278 -7.56 21.60 19.97
CA GLY A 278 -8.33 20.74 19.08
C GLY A 278 -8.02 20.94 17.60
N LEU A 279 -6.80 21.34 17.26
CA LEU A 279 -6.32 21.46 15.87
C LEU A 279 -5.69 20.14 15.43
N GLU A 280 -6.05 19.69 14.24
CA GLU A 280 -5.52 18.46 13.64
C GLU A 280 -4.09 18.70 13.12
N VAL A 281 -3.21 17.70 13.27
CA VAL A 281 -1.81 17.76 12.79
C VAL A 281 -1.51 16.52 11.98
N ILE A 282 -1.00 16.71 10.76
CA ILE A 282 -0.58 15.61 9.88
C ILE A 282 0.75 15.06 10.38
N TYR A 283 0.81 13.74 10.55
CA TYR A 283 2.03 13.02 10.94
C TYR A 283 2.70 12.44 9.69
N MET A 284 3.95 12.86 9.49
CA MET A 284 4.80 12.44 8.39
C MET A 284 5.98 11.68 8.97
N ILE A 285 6.06 10.38 8.68
CA ILE A 285 6.96 9.45 9.34
C ILE A 285 7.94 8.79 8.38
N GLU A 286 7.78 9.03 7.08
CA GLU A 286 8.69 8.50 6.08
C GLU A 286 9.78 9.51 5.74
N PRO A 287 11.03 9.08 5.48
CA PRO A 287 12.10 9.99 5.07
C PRO A 287 11.77 10.80 3.81
N ILE A 288 10.94 10.25 2.91
CA ILE A 288 10.53 10.92 1.67
C ILE A 288 9.60 12.12 1.95
N ASP A 289 8.84 12.10 3.05
CA ASP A 289 7.89 13.16 3.39
C ASP A 289 8.59 14.51 3.55
N GLU A 290 9.79 14.52 4.12
CA GLU A 290 10.64 15.70 4.28
C GLU A 290 11.01 16.36 2.94
N TYR A 291 11.07 15.57 1.86
CA TYR A 291 11.24 16.12 0.51
C TYR A 291 9.90 16.55 -0.11
N CYS A 292 8.83 15.80 0.12
CA CYS A 292 7.49 16.12 -0.37
C CYS A 292 7.04 17.51 0.12
N VAL A 293 7.14 17.79 1.41
CA VAL A 293 6.72 19.09 1.99
C VAL A 293 7.58 20.28 1.59
N GLN A 294 8.78 20.06 1.04
CA GLN A 294 9.56 21.15 0.46
C GLN A 294 8.96 21.65 -0.84
N GLN A 295 8.27 20.77 -1.58
CA GLN A 295 7.60 21.10 -2.83
C GLN A 295 6.12 21.45 -2.59
N LEU A 296 5.46 20.73 -1.68
CA LEU A 296 4.06 20.94 -1.32
C LEU A 296 3.92 22.12 -0.34
N LYS A 297 3.98 23.33 -0.88
CA LYS A 297 3.84 24.57 -0.08
C LYS A 297 2.39 24.92 0.22
N GLU A 298 1.50 24.62 -0.71
CA GLU A 298 0.07 24.96 -0.65
C GLU A 298 -0.77 23.78 -1.12
N TYR A 299 -1.90 23.57 -0.47
CA TYR A 299 -2.94 22.62 -0.87
C TYR A 299 -4.31 23.25 -0.65
N ASP A 300 -5.14 23.29 -1.70
CA ASP A 300 -6.49 23.87 -1.67
C ASP A 300 -6.55 25.31 -1.11
N GLY A 301 -5.61 26.17 -1.53
CA GLY A 301 -5.53 27.56 -1.06
C GLY A 301 -4.98 27.72 0.37
N LYS A 302 -4.55 26.63 1.02
CA LYS A 302 -4.02 26.63 2.39
C LYS A 302 -2.53 26.29 2.40
N ASN A 303 -1.73 27.12 3.06
CA ASN A 303 -0.30 26.84 3.24
C ASN A 303 -0.07 25.71 4.25
N LEU A 304 0.91 24.86 3.96
CA LEU A 304 1.40 23.85 4.89
C LEU A 304 2.44 24.49 5.83
N VAL A 305 2.24 24.35 7.14
CA VAL A 305 3.09 24.93 8.17
C VAL A 305 3.62 23.82 9.08
N SER A 306 4.94 23.70 9.15
CA SER A 306 5.59 22.78 10.06
C SER A 306 5.54 23.30 11.49
N VAL A 307 5.07 22.47 12.42
CA VAL A 307 5.02 22.82 13.85
C VAL A 307 6.39 22.81 14.53
N THR A 308 7.45 22.35 13.85
CA THR A 308 8.83 22.30 14.38
C THR A 308 9.64 23.55 14.02
N LYS A 309 9.13 24.37 13.10
CA LYS A 309 9.75 25.64 12.71
C LYS A 309 9.29 26.79 13.61
N GLU A 310 10.11 27.83 13.69
CA GLU A 310 9.75 29.08 14.35
C GLU A 310 8.55 29.78 13.67
N GLY A 311 7.92 30.71 14.38
CA GLY A 311 6.83 31.53 13.82
C GLY A 311 5.52 30.76 13.64
N LEU A 312 5.28 29.73 14.46
CA LEU A 312 4.01 29.01 14.46
C LEU A 312 2.90 29.92 14.96
N GLU A 313 2.04 30.35 14.04
CA GLU A 313 0.83 31.11 14.37
C GLU A 313 -0.32 30.16 14.71
N LEU A 314 -0.79 30.25 15.94
CA LEU A 314 -1.97 29.56 16.43
C LEU A 314 -3.18 30.51 16.39
N PRO A 315 -4.40 30.01 16.18
CA PRO A 315 -5.61 30.81 16.35
C PRO A 315 -5.75 31.18 17.83
N GLU A 316 -5.46 32.43 18.17
CA GLU A 316 -5.53 32.98 19.53
C GLU A 316 -6.54 34.13 19.60
N ASP A 317 -7.16 34.29 20.76
CA ASP A 317 -7.98 35.46 21.06
C ASP A 317 -7.12 36.66 21.49
N GLU A 318 -7.72 37.86 21.52
CA GLU A 318 -7.01 39.09 21.90
C GLU A 318 -6.56 39.09 23.38
N GLU A 319 -7.21 38.31 24.24
CA GLU A 319 -6.86 38.24 25.67
C GLU A 319 -5.61 37.38 25.89
N GLU A 320 -5.51 36.23 25.21
CA GLU A 320 -4.35 35.35 25.18
C GLU A 320 -3.14 36.05 24.57
N LYS A 321 -3.32 36.79 23.48
CA LYS A 321 -2.25 37.63 22.91
C LYS A 321 -1.71 38.64 23.91
N LYS A 322 -2.60 39.33 24.63
CA LYS A 322 -2.20 40.31 25.64
C LYS A 322 -1.43 39.66 26.79
N LYS A 323 -1.92 38.52 27.30
CA LYS A 323 -1.20 37.72 28.33
C LYS A 323 0.17 37.26 27.83
N GLN A 324 0.27 36.89 26.56
CA GLN A 324 1.54 36.46 25.97
C GLN A 324 2.56 37.59 25.91
N GLU A 325 2.14 38.82 25.56
CA GLU A 325 3.03 39.99 25.61
C GLU A 325 3.48 40.33 27.03
N GLU A 326 2.59 40.24 28.02
CA GLU A 326 2.95 40.43 29.44
C GLU A 326 4.00 39.39 29.90
N LEU A 327 3.83 38.12 29.50
CA LEU A 327 4.79 37.05 29.79
C LEU A 327 6.13 37.26 29.07
N LYS A 328 6.12 37.74 27.82
CA LYS A 328 7.36 38.08 27.10
C LYS A 328 8.16 39.13 27.86
N THR A 329 7.52 40.20 28.32
CA THR A 329 8.18 41.23 29.13
C THR A 329 8.69 40.66 30.46
N LYS A 330 7.89 39.84 31.15
CA LYS A 330 8.27 39.23 32.43
C LYS A 330 9.53 38.35 32.32
N PHE A 331 9.70 37.62 31.22
CA PHE A 331 10.80 36.68 31.03
C PHE A 331 11.93 37.20 30.12
N GLU A 332 11.88 38.47 29.70
CA GLU A 332 12.85 39.05 28.77
C GLU A 332 14.30 38.94 29.29
N ASP A 333 14.50 39.25 30.58
CA ASP A 333 15.82 39.18 31.21
C ASP A 333 16.34 37.74 31.33
N LEU A 334 15.47 36.77 31.62
CA LEU A 334 15.86 35.35 31.62
C LEU A 334 16.28 34.90 30.22
N CYS A 335 15.53 35.29 29.18
CA CYS A 335 15.87 34.97 27.79
C CYS A 335 17.26 35.50 27.40
N LYS A 336 17.59 36.73 27.80
CA LYS A 336 18.93 37.33 27.57
C LYS A 336 20.02 36.52 28.29
N ILE A 337 19.82 36.19 29.56
CA ILE A 337 20.77 35.39 30.35
C ILE A 337 20.99 34.01 29.71
N MET A 338 19.90 33.33 29.31
CA MET A 338 19.99 32.05 28.64
C MET A 338 20.72 32.16 27.30
N LYS A 339 20.49 33.22 26.53
CA LYS A 339 21.20 33.47 25.28
C LYS A 339 22.70 33.67 25.53
N ASP A 340 23.09 34.43 26.54
CA ASP A 340 24.50 34.67 26.88
C ASP A 340 25.21 33.37 27.31
N ILE A 341 24.52 32.51 28.09
CA ILE A 341 25.04 31.20 28.49
C ILE A 341 25.22 30.28 27.27
N LEU A 342 24.31 30.37 26.30
CA LEU A 342 24.25 29.50 25.13
C LEU A 342 24.77 30.17 23.85
N ASP A 343 25.59 31.23 23.97
CA ASP A 343 25.79 32.21 22.90
C ASP A 343 26.17 31.61 21.53
N LYS A 344 27.09 30.63 21.54
CA LYS A 344 27.54 29.95 20.32
C LYS A 344 26.67 28.79 19.86
N LYS A 345 25.66 28.40 20.65
CA LYS A 345 24.84 27.20 20.42
C LYS A 345 23.47 27.51 19.82
N ILE A 346 22.92 28.70 20.09
CA ILE A 346 21.61 29.13 19.61
C ILE A 346 21.64 30.57 19.10
N GLU A 347 20.72 30.89 18.20
CA GLU A 347 20.60 32.25 17.66
C GLU A 347 19.69 33.15 18.52
N LYS A 348 18.62 32.61 19.11
CA LYS A 348 17.74 33.38 20.01
C LYS A 348 17.07 32.49 21.05
N VAL A 349 16.68 33.11 22.16
CA VAL A 349 15.79 32.55 23.18
C VAL A 349 14.53 33.38 23.21
N VAL A 350 13.35 32.75 23.10
CA VAL A 350 12.06 33.45 23.11
C VAL A 350 11.02 32.69 23.92
N VAL A 351 10.05 33.42 24.44
CA VAL A 351 8.88 32.84 25.10
C VAL A 351 7.92 32.29 24.06
N SER A 352 7.45 31.08 24.27
CA SER A 352 6.55 30.38 23.36
C SER A 352 5.20 30.07 23.98
N ASN A 353 4.17 30.10 23.13
CA ASN A 353 2.79 29.72 23.43
C ASN A 353 2.47 28.27 22.98
N ARG A 354 3.33 27.64 22.17
CA ARG A 354 3.10 26.29 21.61
C ARG A 354 3.30 25.16 22.63
N LEU A 355 3.96 25.46 23.74
CA LEU A 355 4.30 24.50 24.79
C LEU A 355 3.21 24.44 25.87
N VAL A 356 3.04 23.26 26.48
CA VAL A 356 2.11 23.03 27.58
C VAL A 356 2.80 22.37 28.76
N ALA A 357 3.23 21.12 28.61
CA ALA A 357 3.88 20.33 29.66
C ALA A 357 5.40 20.49 29.64
N SER A 358 5.97 20.71 28.45
CA SER A 358 7.42 20.83 28.30
C SER A 358 7.94 22.20 28.78
N PRO A 359 9.11 22.26 29.46
CA PRO A 359 9.70 23.52 29.93
C PRO A 359 10.29 24.36 28.79
N CYS A 360 10.84 23.72 27.77
CA CYS A 360 11.42 24.38 26.61
C CYS A 360 11.55 23.39 25.44
N CYS A 361 11.72 23.90 24.22
CA CYS A 361 11.99 23.12 23.02
C CYS A 361 12.96 23.85 22.09
N ILE A 362 13.61 23.11 21.18
CA ILE A 362 14.46 23.69 20.14
C ILE A 362 13.71 23.71 18.83
N VAL A 363 13.43 24.90 18.31
CA VAL A 363 12.85 25.07 16.97
C VAL A 363 13.93 25.39 15.95
N THR A 364 13.69 25.03 14.69
CA THR A 364 14.51 25.49 13.57
C THR A 364 14.01 26.81 13.02
N SER A 365 14.91 27.57 12.41
CA SER A 365 14.54 28.73 11.60
C SER A 365 13.58 28.36 10.46
N THR A 366 12.86 29.36 9.92
CA THR A 366 11.94 29.14 8.79
C THR A 366 12.65 28.57 7.56
N TYR A 367 13.89 29.00 7.34
CA TYR A 367 14.79 28.52 6.29
C TYR A 367 15.82 27.52 6.84
N GLY A 368 16.26 26.59 5.97
CA GLY A 368 17.22 25.55 6.31
C GLY A 368 16.57 24.21 6.68
N TRP A 369 17.41 23.22 7.00
CA TRP A 369 16.97 21.87 7.34
C TRP A 369 16.30 21.80 8.72
N THR A 370 15.21 21.03 8.80
CA THR A 370 14.60 20.58 10.06
C THR A 370 15.55 19.61 10.78
N ALA A 371 15.29 19.31 12.05
CA ALA A 371 16.05 18.28 12.79
C ALA A 371 16.01 16.92 12.07
N ASN A 372 14.82 16.52 11.58
CA ASN A 372 14.64 15.27 10.87
C ASN A 372 15.32 15.27 9.49
N MET A 373 15.23 16.37 8.74
CA MET A 373 15.95 16.50 7.48
C MET A 373 17.47 16.46 7.70
N GLU A 374 18.00 17.16 8.71
CA GLU A 374 19.43 17.12 9.07
C GLU A 374 19.90 15.68 9.35
N ARG A 375 19.08 14.88 10.04
CA ARG A 375 19.34 13.47 10.32
C ARG A 375 19.35 12.62 9.04
N ILE A 376 18.30 12.68 8.23
CA ILE A 376 18.20 11.94 6.95
C ILE A 376 19.40 12.25 6.05
N MET A 377 19.69 13.54 5.95
CA MET A 377 20.82 14.09 5.20
C MET A 377 22.17 13.56 5.68
N LYS A 378 22.42 13.50 6.99
CA LYS A 378 23.65 12.95 7.55
C LYS A 378 23.77 11.43 7.36
N SER A 379 22.65 10.71 7.29
CA SER A 379 22.61 9.26 7.09
C SER A 379 22.78 8.82 5.63
N GLN A 380 22.76 9.75 4.67
CA GLN A 380 22.86 9.42 3.25
C GLN A 380 24.32 9.10 2.84
N ALA A 381 24.57 7.85 2.45
CA ALA A 381 25.93 7.33 2.20
C ALA A 381 26.67 7.97 1.01
N LEU A 382 25.95 8.41 -0.03
CA LEU A 382 26.54 8.92 -1.27
C LEU A 382 26.69 10.45 -1.31
N ARG A 383 26.47 11.15 -0.19
CA ARG A 383 26.39 12.60 -0.18
C ARG A 383 27.75 13.26 0.09
N ASP A 384 28.03 14.34 -0.64
CA ASP A 384 29.17 15.22 -0.36
C ASP A 384 28.90 16.12 0.87
N ASN A 385 29.78 16.02 1.86
CA ASN A 385 29.70 16.76 3.13
C ASN A 385 30.07 18.24 2.99
N SER A 386 30.59 18.69 1.85
CA SER A 386 30.95 20.10 1.61
C SER A 386 29.75 21.07 1.68
N THR A 387 28.53 20.57 1.43
CA THR A 387 27.30 21.38 1.39
C THR A 387 26.61 21.55 2.75
N LEU A 388 27.08 20.87 3.79
CA LEU A 388 26.42 20.82 5.11
C LEU A 388 26.35 22.19 5.80
N GLY A 389 27.41 23.00 5.67
CA GLY A 389 27.55 24.27 6.39
C GLY A 389 26.52 25.33 5.99
N TYR A 390 26.13 25.35 4.72
CA TYR A 390 25.18 26.34 4.19
C TYR A 390 23.71 26.01 4.49
N MET A 391 23.40 24.73 4.73
CA MET A 391 22.01 24.27 4.94
C MET A 391 21.69 23.96 6.41
N THR A 392 22.68 24.10 7.31
CA THR A 392 22.45 23.96 8.76
C THR A 392 21.57 25.11 9.23
N ALA A 393 20.30 24.80 9.54
CA ALA A 393 19.36 25.77 10.07
C ALA A 393 19.86 26.30 11.41
N LYS A 394 19.56 27.58 11.65
CA LYS A 394 19.78 28.19 12.94
C LYS A 394 18.77 27.60 13.93
N LYS A 395 19.23 27.42 15.17
CA LYS A 395 18.45 26.84 16.26
C LYS A 395 18.01 27.95 17.19
N HIS A 396 16.75 27.92 17.59
CA HIS A 396 16.19 28.84 18.56
C HIS A 396 15.63 28.05 19.74
N LEU A 397 15.82 28.58 20.95
CA LEU A 397 15.27 28.00 22.16
C LEU A 397 13.96 28.69 22.49
N GLU A 398 12.88 27.94 22.51
CA GLU A 398 11.57 28.40 22.93
C GLU A 398 11.30 27.92 24.36
N ILE A 399 10.92 28.85 25.26
CA ILE A 399 10.65 28.53 26.68
C ILE A 399 9.16 28.64 27.02
N ASN A 400 8.71 27.79 27.95
CA ASN A 400 7.35 27.79 28.47
C ASN A 400 7.29 28.58 29.79
N PRO A 401 6.67 29.77 29.79
CA PRO A 401 6.65 30.64 30.97
C PRO A 401 5.77 30.11 32.11
N SER A 402 4.85 29.18 31.81
CA SER A 402 3.97 28.56 32.82
C SER A 402 4.63 27.38 33.56
N HIS A 403 5.80 26.94 33.11
CA HIS A 403 6.46 25.77 33.67
C HIS A 403 7.20 26.11 34.99
N PRO A 404 7.02 25.34 36.08
CA PRO A 404 7.64 25.65 37.38
C PRO A 404 9.16 25.80 37.33
N ILE A 405 9.84 24.97 36.52
CA ILE A 405 11.30 25.08 36.31
C ILE A 405 11.70 26.44 35.71
N ILE A 406 10.93 26.95 34.74
CA ILE A 406 11.25 28.21 34.04
C ILE A 406 11.01 29.40 34.97
N GLU A 407 9.92 29.38 35.75
CA GLU A 407 9.68 30.41 36.77
C GLU A 407 10.78 30.40 37.85
N THR A 408 11.14 29.22 38.36
CA THR A 408 12.23 29.09 39.35
C THR A 408 13.57 29.57 38.79
N LEU A 409 13.85 29.31 37.51
CA LEU A 409 15.06 29.80 36.85
C LEU A 409 15.07 31.32 36.71
N ARG A 410 13.92 31.94 36.42
CA ARG A 410 13.78 33.40 36.40
C ARG A 410 14.15 33.99 37.77
N GLU A 411 13.53 33.49 38.84
CA GLU A 411 13.77 33.96 40.21
C GLU A 411 15.26 33.80 40.62
N LYS A 412 15.87 32.65 40.30
CA LYS A 412 17.29 32.42 40.60
C LYS A 412 18.22 33.31 39.78
N ALA A 413 17.91 33.52 38.50
CA ALA A 413 18.70 34.39 37.64
C ALA A 413 18.60 35.87 38.05
N GLU A 414 17.44 36.29 38.58
CA GLU A 414 17.26 37.62 39.19
C GLU A 414 18.06 37.78 40.48
N ALA A 415 18.17 36.73 41.30
CA ALA A 415 18.96 36.75 42.53
C ALA A 415 20.48 36.80 42.26
N ASP A 416 21.00 35.97 41.35
CA ASP A 416 22.40 36.01 40.93
C ASP A 416 22.58 35.53 39.48
N LYS A 417 22.83 36.49 38.57
CA LYS A 417 23.10 36.22 37.15
C LYS A 417 24.37 35.40 36.89
N ASN A 418 25.26 35.32 37.87
CA ASN A 418 26.52 34.59 37.78
C ASN A 418 26.53 33.25 38.52
N ASP A 419 25.39 32.81 39.08
CA ASP A 419 25.29 31.52 39.74
C ASP A 419 25.67 30.38 38.78
N LYS A 420 26.74 29.67 39.12
CA LYS A 420 27.25 28.54 38.35
C LYS A 420 26.22 27.41 38.24
N ALA A 421 25.41 27.20 39.28
CA ALA A 421 24.35 26.19 39.28
C ALA A 421 23.26 26.54 38.27
N VAL A 422 22.88 27.83 38.15
CA VAL A 422 21.93 28.29 37.13
C VAL A 422 22.48 28.07 35.73
N LYS A 423 23.76 28.40 35.50
CA LYS A 423 24.42 28.16 34.20
C LYS A 423 24.43 26.68 33.83
N ASP A 424 24.78 25.80 34.76
CA ASP A 424 24.80 24.35 34.53
C ASP A 424 23.39 23.79 34.25
N LEU A 425 22.35 24.30 34.93
CA LEU A 425 20.96 23.91 34.70
C LEU A 425 20.43 24.39 33.34
N VAL A 426 20.77 25.60 32.91
CA VAL A 426 20.40 26.12 31.58
C VAL A 426 21.03 25.27 30.48
N ILE A 427 22.30 24.89 30.62
CA ILE A 427 22.97 24.02 29.65
C ILE A 427 22.33 22.63 29.62
N LEU A 428 21.99 22.07 30.79
CA LEU A 428 21.28 20.79 30.86
C LEU A 428 19.93 20.86 30.14
N LEU A 429 19.10 21.87 30.45
CA LEU A 429 17.81 22.06 29.81
C LEU A 429 17.94 22.17 28.30
N PHE A 430 18.93 22.93 27.83
CA PHE A 430 19.21 23.06 26.41
C PHE A 430 19.56 21.72 25.75
N GLU A 431 20.45 20.92 26.33
CA GLU A 431 20.84 19.63 25.76
C GLU A 431 19.69 18.61 25.79
N THR A 432 18.88 18.60 26.86
CA THR A 432 17.67 17.78 26.92
C THR A 432 16.64 18.23 25.89
N ALA A 433 16.47 19.54 25.69
CA ALA A 433 15.58 20.10 24.68
C ALA A 433 16.04 19.74 23.26
N LEU A 434 17.36 19.78 22.97
CA LEU A 434 17.93 19.32 21.70
C LEU A 434 17.52 17.88 21.39
N LEU A 435 17.71 16.97 22.35
CA LEU A 435 17.38 15.56 22.18
C LEU A 435 15.88 15.36 21.94
N SER A 436 15.03 16.00 22.77
CA SER A 436 13.58 15.90 22.63
C SER A 436 13.03 16.49 21.32
N SER A 437 13.79 17.41 20.71
CA SER A 437 13.44 18.05 19.43
C SER A 437 14.04 17.30 18.23
N GLY A 438 14.67 16.14 18.45
CA GLY A 438 15.21 15.28 17.39
C GLY A 438 16.61 15.65 16.88
N PHE A 439 17.34 16.53 17.58
CA PHE A 439 18.71 16.86 17.20
C PHE A 439 19.73 15.91 17.81
N THR A 440 20.83 15.71 17.09
CA THR A 440 22.00 14.99 17.59
C THR A 440 22.81 15.87 18.54
N LEU A 441 23.22 15.31 19.68
CA LEU A 441 24.16 15.97 20.60
C LEU A 441 25.57 16.02 19.99
N GLU A 442 26.26 17.15 20.15
CA GLU A 442 27.66 17.31 19.71
C GLU A 442 28.61 16.38 20.47
N ASP A 443 28.42 16.28 21.80
CA ASP A 443 29.18 15.39 22.67
C ASP A 443 28.25 14.70 23.69
N PRO A 444 27.74 13.50 23.36
CA PRO A 444 26.90 12.71 24.26
C PRO A 444 27.58 12.38 25.60
N GLN A 445 28.91 12.27 25.65
CA GLN A 445 29.64 11.91 26.86
C GLN A 445 29.62 13.06 27.87
N THR A 446 29.77 14.30 27.41
CA THR A 446 29.66 15.48 28.27
C THR A 446 28.26 15.63 28.86
N HIS A 447 27.20 15.34 28.07
CA HIS A 447 25.82 15.32 28.57
C HIS A 447 25.63 14.26 29.66
N ALA A 448 26.06 13.01 29.40
CA ALA A 448 25.99 11.91 30.36
C ALA A 448 26.76 12.22 31.65
N ASN A 449 27.96 12.81 31.56
CA ASN A 449 28.75 13.22 32.71
C ASN A 449 28.02 14.25 33.59
N ARG A 450 27.25 15.17 32.99
CA ARG A 450 26.42 16.13 33.74
C ARG A 450 25.27 15.43 34.47
N ILE A 451 24.61 14.48 33.82
CA ILE A 451 23.59 13.63 34.44
C ILE A 451 24.19 12.85 35.63
N TYR A 452 25.33 12.20 35.46
CA TYR A 452 25.99 11.47 36.53
C TYR A 452 26.37 12.37 37.72
N ARG A 453 26.78 13.63 37.48
CA ARG A 453 27.04 14.58 38.57
C ARG A 453 25.76 14.93 39.34
N MET A 454 24.64 15.12 38.65
CA MET A 454 23.35 15.39 39.32
C MET A 454 22.85 14.18 40.10
N ILE A 455 22.99 12.96 39.55
CA ILE A 455 22.66 11.73 40.27
C ILE A 455 23.52 11.60 41.52
N LYS A 456 24.84 11.87 41.43
CA LYS A 456 25.73 11.88 42.59
C LYS A 456 25.31 12.90 43.65
N LEU A 457 24.87 14.09 43.25
CA LEU A 457 24.34 15.11 44.17
C LEU A 457 23.04 14.65 44.84
N GLY A 458 22.09 14.11 44.06
CA GLY A 458 20.82 13.59 44.59
C GLY A 458 20.98 12.40 45.54
N LEU A 459 22.01 11.57 45.32
CA LEU A 459 22.38 10.45 46.18
C LEU A 459 23.31 10.85 47.34
N GLY A 460 23.64 12.14 47.50
CA GLY A 460 24.49 12.63 48.60
C GLY A 460 25.96 12.20 48.52
N MET A 461 26.46 11.80 47.34
CA MET A 461 27.82 11.28 47.16
C MET A 461 28.91 12.38 47.11
N TYR A 462 28.54 13.66 47.24
CA TYR A 462 29.49 14.76 47.39
C TYR A 462 29.72 15.07 48.87
N VAL A 463 30.88 14.66 49.38
CA VAL A 463 31.38 15.10 50.69
C VAL A 463 31.76 16.57 50.58
N PHE A 464 31.04 17.45 51.27
CA PHE A 464 31.54 18.80 51.57
C PHE A 464 32.85 18.65 52.34
N SER A 465 33.99 18.83 51.66
CA SER A 465 35.28 19.02 52.34
C SER A 465 35.25 20.40 52.99
N PHE A 466 34.64 20.48 54.18
CA PHE A 466 34.87 21.59 55.09
C PHE A 466 36.34 21.52 55.49
N LYS A 467 37.19 22.34 54.86
CA LYS A 467 38.47 22.72 55.45
C LYS A 467 38.17 23.36 56.80
N HIS A 468 38.35 22.61 57.88
CA HIS A 468 38.52 23.19 59.21
C HIS A 468 39.82 24.00 59.21
N SER A 469 39.72 25.30 58.95
CA SER A 469 40.66 26.27 59.50
C SER A 469 40.26 26.51 60.95
N GLY A 470 40.76 25.65 61.84
CA GLY A 470 40.65 25.78 63.29
C GLY A 470 42.04 25.93 63.86
N SER A 471 42.36 27.14 64.28
CA SER A 471 43.55 27.53 65.04
C SER A 471 43.66 26.75 66.35
N SER A 472 44.81 26.12 66.59
CA SER A 472 45.62 26.12 67.82
C SER A 472 46.91 25.34 67.57
#